data_AF-A0A6L6QNB4-F1
#
_entry.id   AF-A0A6L6QNB4-F1
#
_cell.length_a   1.000
_cell.length_b   1.000
_cell.length_c   1.000
_cell.angle_alpha   90.00
_cell.angle_beta   90.00
_cell.angle_gamma   90.00
#
_symmetry.space_group_name_H-M   'P 1'
#
loop_
_entity.id
_entity.type
_entity.pdbx_description
1 polymer ?
#
loop_
_entity_poly.entity_id
_entity_poly.type
_entity_poly.pdbx_seq_one_letter_code
_entity_poly.pdbx_strand_id
1 'polypeptide(L)'
;MCRASPSRWNSRRPACAARPPEPSLEQAVKFALDPFTILFTTTLTCAVLAVAMYSVHLSFRREVAGVGQWAYGLVAMVCAGTLFMMRGALPDFIALPGANACLMCGIGLSMVGTRRFYGEPPGWAIFHAAWILELAAILWWLLVEPNFPHRAAAFSFLVSIFYIDQLRLAWRHRTTHFTSWFFGILLAAQSLNTFSRGVAALFMADQDAASLMRNSALANVYLALANFMALLMTVAFLMLATRKLQKILEQRSTHDPLTNVLNRRGFLQSFNRVRARQQRVDSPLSLMAIDLDLFKAINDQHGHAQGDKVLVHVAAVIMRTARQSDYVARFGGEEFAVLLPDTTLPHAQQLAQRIQALLRESQQPGLPPCTVSIGIAGQQAPGESLDSLLSRADAALYRAKANGRNCAEVAAPASLAA
;
A
#
# COMPACT_ATOMS: atom_id res chain seq x y z
N MET A 1 17.07 17.86 -89.82
CA MET A 1 18.47 17.49 -89.49
C MET A 1 19.05 18.53 -88.55
N CYS A 2 18.92 18.31 -87.24
CA CYS A 2 19.60 19.05 -86.17
C CYS A 2 19.83 18.04 -85.04
N ARG A 3 21.09 17.63 -84.80
CA ARG A 3 21.47 16.82 -83.63
C ARG A 3 22.08 17.76 -82.59
N ALA A 4 21.32 17.98 -81.51
CA ALA A 4 21.79 18.65 -80.31
C ALA A 4 22.42 17.63 -79.35
N SER A 5 23.56 18.01 -78.77
CA SER A 5 24.29 17.33 -77.72
C SER A 5 23.65 17.61 -76.35
N PRO A 6 23.36 16.60 -75.51
CA PRO A 6 22.97 16.83 -74.12
C PRO A 6 24.15 16.64 -73.15
N SER A 7 24.42 17.73 -72.44
CA SER A 7 25.12 17.88 -71.16
C SER A 7 25.01 16.66 -70.22
N ARG A 8 26.15 16.09 -69.81
CA ARG A 8 26.22 15.19 -68.65
C ARG A 8 26.18 16.01 -67.36
N TRP A 9 25.00 16.03 -66.76
CA TRP A 9 24.78 16.49 -65.39
C TRP A 9 25.54 15.62 -64.40
N ASN A 10 26.40 16.27 -63.62
CA ASN A 10 27.25 15.69 -62.60
C ASN A 10 26.42 15.46 -61.33
N SER A 11 25.83 14.27 -61.20
CA SER A 11 25.07 13.88 -59.99
C SER A 11 26.03 13.56 -58.84
N ARG A 12 26.41 14.57 -58.05
CA ARG A 12 26.99 14.35 -56.72
C ARG A 12 25.90 13.77 -55.81
N ARG A 13 25.81 12.44 -55.73
CA ARG A 13 25.15 11.79 -54.59
C ARG A 13 26.02 12.05 -53.35
N PRO A 14 25.47 12.53 -52.22
CA PRO A 14 26.24 12.54 -50.98
C PRO A 14 26.60 11.08 -50.67
N ALA A 15 27.88 10.82 -50.43
CA ALA A 15 28.33 9.53 -49.95
C ALA A 15 27.52 9.21 -48.69
N CYS A 16 26.71 8.13 -48.73
CA CYS A 16 26.15 7.56 -47.52
C CYS A 16 27.34 7.28 -46.59
N ALA A 17 27.46 8.07 -45.52
CA ALA A 17 28.31 7.71 -44.41
C ALA A 17 27.90 6.28 -44.02
N ALA A 18 28.83 5.33 -44.17
CA ALA A 18 28.60 3.96 -43.76
C ALA A 18 28.10 4.01 -42.32
N ARG A 19 26.89 3.49 -42.06
CA ARG A 19 26.42 3.33 -40.69
C ARG A 19 27.50 2.55 -39.94
N PRO A 20 27.91 2.98 -38.73
CA PRO A 20 28.82 2.17 -37.93
C PRO A 20 28.23 0.76 -37.84
N PRO A 21 29.07 -0.30 -37.92
CA PRO A 21 28.57 -1.66 -37.88
C PRO A 21 27.74 -1.84 -36.61
N GLU A 22 26.48 -2.28 -36.77
CA GLU A 22 25.66 -2.61 -35.61
C GLU A 22 26.38 -3.72 -34.83
N PRO A 23 26.53 -3.58 -33.50
CA PRO A 23 27.19 -4.60 -32.70
C PRO A 23 26.47 -5.92 -32.90
N SER A 24 27.22 -7.00 -33.09
CA SER A 24 26.60 -8.32 -33.17
C SER A 24 25.80 -8.60 -31.90
N LEU A 25 24.76 -9.42 -31.99
CA LEU A 25 23.92 -9.78 -30.83
C LEU A 25 24.78 -10.30 -29.66
N GLU A 26 25.88 -10.99 -29.98
CA GLU A 26 26.88 -11.47 -29.02
C GLU A 26 27.69 -10.33 -28.36
N GLN A 27 28.07 -9.30 -29.12
CA GLN A 27 28.75 -8.11 -28.59
C GLN A 27 27.82 -7.27 -27.71
N ALA A 28 26.56 -7.12 -28.11
CA ALA A 28 25.54 -6.43 -27.33
C ALA A 28 25.26 -7.16 -26.00
N VAL A 29 25.14 -8.50 -26.03
CA VAL A 29 24.95 -9.33 -24.83
C VAL A 29 26.18 -9.29 -23.91
N LYS A 30 27.40 -9.37 -24.45
CA LYS A 30 28.65 -9.25 -23.67
C LYS A 30 28.77 -7.88 -22.98
N PHE A 31 28.41 -6.80 -23.67
CA PHE A 31 28.43 -5.45 -23.11
C PHE A 31 27.37 -5.26 -22.01
N ALA A 32 26.15 -5.79 -22.22
CA ALA A 32 25.07 -5.72 -21.23
C ALA A 32 25.37 -6.53 -19.95
N LEU A 33 26.19 -7.57 -20.05
CA LEU A 33 26.60 -8.42 -18.93
C LEU A 33 27.96 -8.03 -18.32
N ASP A 34 28.56 -6.91 -18.72
CA ASP A 34 29.81 -6.46 -18.12
C ASP A 34 29.61 -6.08 -16.63
N PRO A 35 30.44 -6.57 -15.70
CA PRO A 35 30.30 -6.34 -14.26
C PRO A 35 30.18 -4.86 -13.88
N PHE A 36 30.89 -3.97 -14.59
CA PHE A 36 30.83 -2.53 -14.31
C PHE A 36 29.46 -1.97 -14.69
N THR A 37 28.94 -2.31 -15.88
CA THR A 37 27.60 -1.91 -16.32
C THR A 37 26.52 -2.41 -15.36
N ILE A 38 26.62 -3.67 -14.91
CA ILE A 38 25.67 -4.22 -13.94
C ILE A 38 25.75 -3.47 -12.61
N LEU A 39 26.95 -3.20 -12.10
CA LEU A 39 27.14 -2.48 -10.84
C LEU A 39 26.62 -1.04 -10.91
N PHE A 40 26.90 -0.33 -12.01
CA PHE A 40 26.42 1.02 -12.24
C PHE A 40 24.89 1.06 -12.29
N THR A 41 24.27 0.18 -13.09
CA THR A 41 22.81 0.11 -13.21
C THR A 41 22.14 -0.31 -11.91
N THR A 42 22.75 -1.22 -11.14
CA THR A 42 22.29 -1.59 -9.79
C THR A 42 22.32 -0.39 -8.84
N THR A 43 23.44 0.34 -8.82
CA THR A 43 23.63 1.52 -7.96
C THR A 43 22.62 2.61 -8.28
N LEU A 44 22.40 2.89 -9.57
CA LEU A 44 21.40 3.85 -10.04
C LEU A 44 19.98 3.42 -9.64
N THR A 45 19.66 2.14 -9.82
CA THR A 45 18.36 1.57 -9.44
C THR A 45 18.10 1.70 -7.94
N CYS A 46 19.08 1.35 -7.11
CA CYS A 46 19.00 1.53 -5.66
C CYS A 46 18.82 3.01 -5.27
N ALA A 47 19.48 3.95 -5.95
CA ALA A 47 19.35 5.38 -5.67
C ALA A 47 17.92 5.89 -5.96
N VAL A 48 17.35 5.53 -7.11
CA VAL A 48 15.97 5.90 -7.48
C VAL A 48 14.97 5.31 -6.49
N LEU A 49 15.12 4.02 -6.17
CA LEU A 49 14.25 3.34 -5.21
C LEU A 49 14.40 3.88 -3.78
N ALA A 50 15.59 4.32 -3.39
CA ALA A 50 15.83 4.95 -2.09
C ALA A 50 15.02 6.23 -1.95
N VAL A 51 15.00 7.08 -2.98
CA VAL A 51 14.20 8.31 -3.00
C VAL A 51 12.70 7.99 -2.90
N ALA A 52 12.22 7.01 -3.67
CA ALA A 52 10.82 6.58 -3.61
C ALA A 52 10.43 6.04 -2.23
N MET A 53 11.25 5.14 -1.65
CA MET A 53 11.06 4.60 -0.30
C MET A 53 11.09 5.70 0.77
N TYR A 54 12.02 6.64 0.65
CA TYR A 54 12.17 7.74 1.61
C TYR A 54 11.00 8.71 1.56
N SER A 55 10.46 9.01 0.36
CA SER A 55 9.25 9.81 0.20
C SER A 55 8.04 9.21 0.93
N VAL A 56 7.84 7.89 0.79
CA VAL A 56 6.78 7.17 1.51
C VAL A 56 7.05 7.16 3.01
N HIS A 57 8.31 6.97 3.42
CA HIS A 57 8.69 7.03 4.83
C HIS A 57 8.37 8.40 5.43
N LEU A 58 8.71 9.51 4.78
CA LEU A 58 8.40 10.86 5.26
C LEU A 58 6.91 11.09 5.41
N SER A 59 6.12 10.64 4.43
CA SER A 59 4.67 10.85 4.39
C SER A 59 3.94 10.03 5.45
N PHE A 60 4.42 8.82 5.78
CA PHE A 60 3.67 7.84 6.58
C PHE A 60 4.50 7.13 7.67
N ARG A 61 5.53 7.79 8.22
CA ARG A 61 6.44 7.21 9.23
C ARG A 61 5.74 6.72 10.50
N ARG A 62 4.56 7.24 10.83
CA ARG A 62 3.82 6.86 12.06
C ARG A 62 2.87 5.69 11.79
N GLU A 63 2.46 5.51 10.54
CA GLU A 63 1.45 4.54 10.12
C GLU A 63 2.07 3.19 9.76
N VAL A 64 3.20 3.21 9.04
CA VAL A 64 3.84 1.98 8.52
C VAL A 64 5.29 1.90 8.97
N ALA A 65 5.53 1.11 10.02
CA ALA A 65 6.87 0.79 10.48
C ALA A 65 7.63 -0.05 9.43
N GLY A 66 8.97 0.07 9.40
CA GLY A 66 9.84 -0.73 8.54
C GLY A 66 10.28 -0.05 7.23
N VAL A 67 9.46 0.85 6.67
CA VAL A 67 9.74 1.53 5.39
C VAL A 67 11.04 2.35 5.45
N GLY A 68 11.29 3.02 6.57
CA GLY A 68 12.52 3.80 6.74
C GLY A 68 13.78 2.94 6.69
N GLN A 69 13.76 1.74 7.28
CA GLN A 69 14.90 0.84 7.26
C GLN A 69 15.20 0.32 5.85
N TRP A 70 14.16 0.04 5.05
CA TRP A 70 14.32 -0.25 3.61
C TRP A 70 14.95 0.93 2.86
N ALA A 71 14.49 2.16 3.12
CA ALA A 71 15.07 3.37 2.51
C ALA A 71 16.56 3.53 2.85
N TYR A 72 16.92 3.48 4.14
CA TYR A 72 18.31 3.58 4.58
C TYR A 72 19.16 2.40 4.08
N GLY A 73 18.57 1.22 3.96
CA GLY A 73 19.23 0.05 3.40
C GLY A 73 19.62 0.26 1.94
N LEU A 74 18.74 0.84 1.12
CA LEU A 74 19.04 1.18 -0.27
C LEU A 74 20.13 2.25 -0.38
N VAL A 75 20.14 3.25 0.51
CA VAL A 75 21.24 4.23 0.57
C VAL A 75 22.58 3.54 0.88
N ALA A 76 22.61 2.60 1.82
CA ALA A 76 23.81 1.82 2.11
C ALA A 76 24.25 0.98 0.89
N MET A 77 23.33 0.44 0.10
CA MET A 77 23.64 -0.24 -1.16
C MET A 77 24.23 0.71 -2.21
N VAL A 78 23.76 1.96 -2.28
CA VAL A 78 24.36 2.99 -3.16
C VAL A 78 25.80 3.28 -2.75
N CYS A 79 26.06 3.42 -1.44
CA CYS A 79 27.43 3.59 -0.93
C CYS A 79 28.31 2.38 -1.30
N ALA A 80 27.79 1.16 -1.16
CA ALA A 80 28.50 -0.06 -1.53
C ALA A 80 28.87 -0.09 -3.01
N GLY A 81 27.90 0.18 -3.88
CA GLY A 81 28.11 0.20 -5.33
C GLY A 81 29.12 1.27 -5.76
N THR A 82 29.06 2.45 -5.14
CA THR A 82 30.02 3.54 -5.35
C THR A 82 31.44 3.12 -4.95
N LEU A 83 31.61 2.51 -3.77
CA LEU A 83 32.91 2.01 -3.30
C LEU A 83 33.49 0.92 -4.21
N PHE A 84 32.64 0.01 -4.73
CA PHE A 84 33.09 -0.98 -5.72
C PHE A 84 33.53 -0.33 -7.04
N MET A 85 32.85 0.72 -7.51
CA MET A 85 33.24 1.45 -8.73
C MET A 85 34.48 2.33 -8.56
N MET A 86 34.77 2.79 -7.33
CA MET A 86 35.99 3.55 -7.00
C MET A 86 37.23 2.67 -6.80
N ARG A 87 37.14 1.37 -7.07
CA ARG A 87 38.26 0.44 -6.96
C ARG A 87 39.39 0.86 -7.90
N GLY A 88 40.62 0.92 -7.38
CA GLY A 88 41.80 1.44 -8.08
C GLY A 88 42.12 2.90 -7.76
N ALA A 89 41.15 3.70 -7.29
CA ALA A 89 41.39 5.03 -6.74
C ALA A 89 41.66 4.98 -5.22
N LEU A 90 41.07 4.02 -4.52
CA LEU A 90 41.30 3.74 -3.10
C LEU A 90 42.09 2.44 -2.92
N PRO A 91 42.91 2.32 -1.86
CA PRO A 91 43.55 1.06 -1.52
C PRO A 91 42.53 -0.07 -1.31
N ASP A 92 42.82 -1.26 -1.85
CA ASP A 92 41.91 -2.42 -1.80
C ASP A 92 41.58 -2.84 -0.35
N PHE A 93 42.48 -2.63 0.61
CA PHE A 93 42.24 -2.91 2.04
C PHE A 93 41.21 -1.97 2.70
N ILE A 94 40.85 -0.86 2.05
CA ILE A 94 39.80 0.07 2.49
C ILE A 94 38.54 -0.14 1.65
N ALA A 95 38.70 -0.14 0.32
CA ALA A 95 37.57 -0.18 -0.61
C ALA A 95 36.77 -1.49 -0.51
N LEU A 96 37.43 -2.65 -0.43
CA LEU A 96 36.75 -3.95 -0.42
C LEU A 96 35.99 -4.21 0.90
N PRO A 97 36.60 -4.06 2.10
CA PRO A 97 35.86 -4.20 3.35
C PRO A 97 34.75 -3.16 3.48
N GLY A 98 35.00 -1.90 3.10
CA GLY A 98 34.01 -0.84 3.13
C GLY A 98 32.79 -1.13 2.24
N ALA A 99 33.02 -1.55 0.99
CA ALA A 99 31.96 -1.87 0.06
C ALA A 99 31.08 -3.04 0.55
N ASN A 100 31.70 -4.13 1.01
CA ASN A 100 30.97 -5.29 1.53
C ASN A 100 30.23 -4.97 2.84
N ALA A 101 30.84 -4.18 3.74
CA ALA A 101 30.20 -3.72 4.97
C ALA A 101 28.95 -2.86 4.69
N CYS A 102 29.02 -1.95 3.71
CA CYS A 102 27.87 -1.17 3.25
C CYS A 102 26.80 -2.05 2.60
N LEU A 103 27.19 -3.04 1.78
CA LEU A 103 26.25 -3.94 1.12
C LEU A 103 25.51 -4.82 2.14
N MET A 104 26.25 -5.40 3.08
CA MET A 104 25.72 -6.20 4.19
C MET A 104 24.80 -5.37 5.09
N CYS A 105 25.19 -4.11 5.38
CA CYS A 105 24.34 -3.16 6.09
C CYS A 105 23.02 -2.91 5.34
N GLY A 106 23.09 -2.72 4.03
CA GLY A 106 21.92 -2.48 3.18
C GLY A 106 20.89 -3.63 3.24
N ILE A 107 21.36 -4.87 3.03
CA ILE A 107 20.50 -6.06 3.07
C ILE A 107 20.01 -6.33 4.50
N GLY A 108 20.87 -6.13 5.49
CA GLY A 108 20.49 -6.32 6.89
C GLY A 108 19.44 -5.32 7.36
N LEU A 109 19.52 -4.05 6.93
CA LEU A 109 18.48 -3.05 7.20
C LEU A 109 17.15 -3.41 6.53
N SER A 110 17.14 -4.03 5.35
CA SER A 110 15.90 -4.54 4.75
C SER A 110 15.27 -5.65 5.61
N MET A 111 16.07 -6.56 6.17
CA MET A 111 15.60 -7.57 7.15
C MET A 111 14.99 -6.91 8.39
N VAL A 112 15.70 -5.96 9.01
CA VAL A 112 15.21 -5.22 10.18
C VAL A 112 13.90 -4.48 9.86
N GLY A 113 13.82 -3.89 8.66
CA GLY A 113 12.62 -3.22 8.15
C GLY A 113 11.44 -4.18 8.00
N THR A 114 11.66 -5.34 7.41
CA THR A 114 10.63 -6.39 7.24
C THR A 114 10.13 -6.91 8.58
N ARG A 115 11.02 -7.14 9.56
CA ARG A 115 10.63 -7.47 10.95
C ARG A 115 9.72 -6.43 11.57
N ARG A 116 10.13 -5.15 11.52
CA ARG A 116 9.32 -4.03 12.03
C ARG A 116 7.97 -3.90 11.31
N PHE A 117 7.94 -4.15 10.01
CA PHE A 117 6.71 -4.12 9.22
C PHE A 117 5.68 -5.15 9.70
N TYR A 118 6.14 -6.36 10.05
CA TYR A 118 5.31 -7.42 10.60
C TYR A 118 5.08 -7.32 12.13
N GLY A 119 5.64 -6.31 12.80
CA GLY A 119 5.49 -6.11 14.24
C GLY A 119 6.38 -7.01 15.12
N GLU A 120 7.39 -7.64 14.52
CA GLU A 120 8.36 -8.49 15.19
C GLU A 120 9.55 -7.65 15.70
N PRO A 121 10.28 -8.11 16.73
CA PRO A 121 11.46 -7.40 17.22
C PRO A 121 12.52 -7.28 16.11
N PRO A 122 13.23 -6.14 16.02
CA PRO A 122 14.03 -5.74 14.86
C PRO A 122 15.17 -6.70 14.47
N GLY A 123 15.61 -7.59 15.35
CA GLY A 123 16.64 -8.59 15.00
C GLY A 123 18.07 -8.06 14.96
N TRP A 124 18.36 -6.97 15.69
CA TRP A 124 19.69 -6.35 15.73
C TRP A 124 20.82 -7.31 16.12
N ALA A 125 20.55 -8.30 16.97
CA ALA A 125 21.55 -9.31 17.34
C ALA A 125 22.03 -10.12 16.12
N ILE A 126 21.10 -10.61 15.29
CA ILE A 126 21.43 -11.36 14.06
C ILE A 126 22.16 -10.45 13.07
N PHE A 127 21.67 -9.22 12.93
CA PHE A 127 22.30 -8.20 12.07
C PHE A 127 23.76 -7.95 12.45
N HIS A 128 24.03 -7.60 13.71
CA HIS A 128 25.39 -7.27 14.16
C HIS A 128 26.31 -8.50 14.17
N ALA A 129 25.81 -9.66 14.57
CA ALA A 129 26.61 -10.89 14.54
C ALA A 129 27.06 -11.23 13.11
N ALA A 130 26.15 -11.19 12.13
CA ALA A 130 26.48 -11.46 10.74
C ALA A 130 27.38 -10.36 10.14
N TRP A 131 27.18 -9.09 10.51
CA TRP A 131 28.03 -7.98 10.05
C TRP A 131 29.46 -8.07 10.57
N ILE A 132 29.65 -8.38 11.86
CA ILE A 132 30.98 -8.57 12.48
C ILE A 132 31.67 -9.80 11.88
N LEU A 133 30.94 -10.90 11.73
CA LEU A 133 31.47 -12.13 11.14
C LEU A 133 31.91 -11.93 9.69
N GLU A 134 31.12 -11.20 8.90
CA GLU A 134 31.49 -10.84 7.53
C GLU A 134 32.74 -9.94 7.49
N LEU A 135 32.83 -8.93 8.36
CA LEU A 135 34.00 -8.06 8.41
C LEU A 135 35.27 -8.85 8.81
N ALA A 136 35.15 -9.78 9.75
CA ALA A 136 36.26 -10.65 10.13
C ALA A 136 36.67 -11.59 8.99
N ALA A 137 35.69 -12.23 8.33
CA ALA A 137 35.88 -13.08 7.17
C ALA A 137 36.60 -12.35 6.02
N ILE A 138 36.10 -11.16 5.65
CA ILE A 138 36.69 -10.42 4.53
C ILE A 138 38.11 -9.96 4.83
N LEU A 139 38.39 -9.50 6.06
CA LEU A 139 39.74 -9.08 6.44
C LEU A 139 40.71 -10.27 6.47
N TRP A 140 40.29 -11.42 7.01
CA TRP A 140 41.10 -12.63 7.05
C TRP A 140 41.49 -13.10 5.64
N TRP A 141 40.50 -13.30 4.78
CA TRP A 141 40.73 -13.80 3.41
C TRP A 141 41.15 -12.70 2.41
N LEU A 142 41.39 -11.47 2.88
CA LEU A 142 42.00 -10.40 2.10
C LEU A 142 43.47 -10.18 2.49
N LEU A 143 43.79 -10.22 3.79
CA LEU A 143 45.09 -9.81 4.31
C LEU A 143 45.97 -10.98 4.75
N VAL A 144 45.38 -12.08 5.25
CA VAL A 144 46.12 -13.21 5.83
C VAL A 144 46.26 -14.33 4.81
N GLU A 145 45.14 -14.80 4.26
CA GLU A 145 45.11 -15.88 3.28
C GLU A 145 44.24 -15.48 2.09
N PRO A 146 44.81 -14.77 1.08
CA PRO A 146 44.04 -14.24 -0.04
C PRO A 146 43.24 -15.30 -0.79
N ASN A 147 41.93 -15.36 -0.54
CA ASN A 147 41.05 -16.38 -1.12
C ASN A 147 39.71 -15.76 -1.51
N PHE A 148 39.51 -15.49 -2.80
CA PHE A 148 38.26 -14.92 -3.31
C PHE A 148 37.04 -15.86 -3.15
N PRO A 149 37.11 -17.15 -3.53
CA PRO A 149 36.06 -18.14 -3.31
C PRO A 149 35.48 -18.13 -1.89
N HIS A 150 36.35 -18.17 -0.87
CA HIS A 150 35.91 -18.23 0.53
C HIS A 150 35.23 -16.94 0.99
N ARG A 151 35.72 -15.77 0.55
CA ARG A 151 35.04 -14.48 0.80
C ARG A 151 33.64 -14.45 0.20
N ALA A 152 33.54 -14.82 -1.07
CA ALA A 152 32.26 -14.84 -1.77
C ALA A 152 31.28 -15.82 -1.12
N ALA A 153 31.75 -17.00 -0.67
CA ALA A 153 30.94 -17.98 0.02
C ALA A 153 30.46 -17.48 1.39
N ALA A 154 31.36 -16.93 2.22
CA ALA A 154 31.03 -16.39 3.54
C ALA A 154 29.95 -15.31 3.46
N PHE A 155 30.14 -14.30 2.60
CA PHE A 155 29.15 -13.26 2.38
C PHE A 155 27.81 -13.85 1.94
N SER A 156 27.83 -14.79 1.00
CA SER A 156 26.61 -15.40 0.46
C SER A 156 25.80 -16.12 1.53
N PHE A 157 26.45 -16.95 2.36
CA PHE A 157 25.75 -17.69 3.41
C PHE A 157 25.20 -16.77 4.50
N LEU A 158 25.96 -15.73 4.89
CA LEU A 158 25.50 -14.76 5.88
C LEU A 158 24.30 -13.95 5.37
N VAL A 159 24.33 -13.51 4.11
CA VAL A 159 23.19 -12.83 3.49
C VAL A 159 21.97 -13.75 3.33
N SER A 160 22.18 -15.03 3.03
CA SER A 160 21.07 -16.00 2.98
C SER A 160 20.31 -16.08 4.30
N ILE A 161 20.97 -15.93 5.46
CA ILE A 161 20.29 -15.88 6.76
C ILE A 161 19.27 -14.73 6.81
N PHE A 162 19.63 -13.55 6.29
CA PHE A 162 18.73 -12.39 6.25
C PHE A 162 17.52 -12.61 5.33
N TYR A 163 17.70 -13.24 4.17
CA TYR A 163 16.59 -13.53 3.27
C TYR A 163 15.69 -14.66 3.80
N ILE A 164 16.27 -15.69 4.41
CA ILE A 164 15.52 -16.79 5.04
C ILE A 164 14.69 -16.28 6.22
N ASP A 165 15.22 -15.36 7.03
CA ASP A 165 14.47 -14.72 8.11
C ASP A 165 13.26 -13.94 7.57
N GLN A 166 13.47 -13.12 6.54
CA GLN A 166 12.39 -12.40 5.87
C GLN A 166 11.35 -13.36 5.27
N LEU A 167 11.79 -14.45 4.63
CA LEU A 167 10.92 -15.48 4.07
C LEU A 167 10.06 -16.14 5.14
N ARG A 168 10.67 -16.50 6.28
CA ARG A 168 9.96 -17.07 7.44
C ARG A 168 8.84 -16.14 7.91
N LEU A 169 9.10 -14.85 7.97
CA LEU A 169 8.12 -13.84 8.40
C LEU A 169 7.01 -13.64 7.36
N ALA A 170 7.37 -13.53 6.09
CA ALA A 170 6.42 -13.42 4.98
C ALA A 170 5.48 -14.65 4.92
N TRP A 171 6.02 -15.84 5.20
CA TRP A 171 5.24 -17.08 5.28
C TRP A 171 4.34 -17.13 6.51
N ARG A 172 4.86 -16.76 7.70
CA ARG A 172 4.11 -16.74 8.96
C ARG A 172 2.91 -15.81 8.91
N HIS A 173 3.08 -14.64 8.29
CA HIS A 173 2.05 -13.59 8.19
C HIS A 173 1.39 -13.55 6.81
N ARG A 174 1.40 -14.66 6.07
CA ARG A 174 0.86 -14.70 4.72
C ARG A 174 -0.64 -14.40 4.72
N THR A 175 -1.07 -13.58 3.76
CA THR A 175 -2.50 -13.35 3.49
C THR A 175 -2.88 -13.99 2.15
N THR A 176 -4.17 -14.12 1.86
CA THR A 176 -4.67 -14.67 0.58
C THR A 176 -4.44 -13.75 -0.62
N HIS A 177 -3.92 -12.55 -0.40
CA HIS A 177 -3.77 -11.56 -1.46
C HIS A 177 -2.43 -11.70 -2.20
N PHE A 178 -2.46 -11.37 -3.50
CA PHE A 178 -1.34 -11.46 -4.43
C PHE A 178 -0.03 -10.88 -3.88
N THR A 179 -0.06 -9.65 -3.36
CA THR A 179 1.15 -8.95 -2.85
C THR A 179 1.91 -9.73 -1.79
N SER A 180 1.21 -10.53 -0.96
CA SER A 180 1.83 -11.33 0.10
C SER A 180 2.58 -12.54 -0.45
N TRP A 181 1.97 -13.25 -1.41
CA TRP A 181 2.59 -14.42 -2.05
C TRP A 181 3.70 -13.99 -3.00
N PHE A 182 3.49 -12.91 -3.76
CA PHE A 182 4.52 -12.35 -4.65
C PHE A 182 5.80 -11.99 -3.90
N PHE A 183 5.69 -11.28 -2.77
CA PHE A 183 6.84 -10.97 -1.92
C PHE A 183 7.51 -12.23 -1.36
N GLY A 184 6.73 -13.21 -0.89
CA GLY A 184 7.27 -14.48 -0.41
C GLY A 184 8.01 -15.30 -1.48
N ILE A 185 7.49 -15.36 -2.71
CA ILE A 185 8.12 -16.06 -3.84
C ILE A 185 9.46 -15.42 -4.19
N LEU A 186 9.50 -14.09 -4.27
CA LEU A 186 10.75 -13.36 -4.55
C LEU A 186 11.79 -13.57 -3.44
N LEU A 187 11.38 -13.58 -2.17
CA LEU A 187 12.28 -13.89 -1.04
C LEU A 187 12.82 -15.33 -1.11
N ALA A 188 11.99 -16.30 -1.50
CA ALA A 188 12.42 -17.69 -1.68
C ALA A 188 13.42 -17.81 -2.84
N ALA A 189 13.11 -17.21 -3.99
CA ALA A 189 13.99 -17.18 -5.15
C ALA A 189 15.33 -16.50 -4.82
N GLN A 190 15.31 -15.38 -4.10
CA GLN A 190 16.53 -14.65 -3.73
C GLN A 190 17.36 -15.38 -2.67
N SER A 191 16.71 -16.10 -1.73
CA SER A 191 17.39 -16.98 -0.77
C SER A 191 18.13 -18.10 -1.48
N LEU A 192 17.47 -18.75 -2.46
CA LEU A 192 18.05 -19.82 -3.27
C LEU A 192 19.19 -19.31 -4.17
N ASN A 193 18.98 -18.17 -4.82
CA ASN A 193 19.99 -17.50 -5.64
C ASN A 193 21.27 -17.23 -4.82
N THR A 194 21.12 -16.59 -3.65
CA THR A 194 22.27 -16.26 -2.81
C THR A 194 22.94 -17.50 -2.22
N PHE A 195 22.16 -18.49 -1.77
CA PHE A 195 22.71 -19.72 -1.21
C PHE A 195 23.48 -20.53 -2.27
N SER A 196 22.90 -20.70 -3.46
CA SER A 196 23.55 -21.39 -4.58
C SER A 196 24.82 -20.67 -5.03
N ARG A 197 24.86 -19.33 -4.98
CA ARG A 197 26.09 -18.55 -5.22
C ARG A 197 27.19 -18.92 -4.23
N GLY A 198 26.84 -19.09 -2.95
CA GLY A 198 27.80 -19.51 -1.91
C GLY A 198 28.37 -20.90 -2.17
N VAL A 199 27.51 -21.85 -2.58
CA VAL A 199 27.92 -23.20 -2.97
C VAL A 199 28.79 -23.16 -4.23
N ALA A 200 28.37 -22.45 -5.27
CA ALA A 200 29.12 -22.32 -6.51
C ALA A 200 30.50 -21.68 -6.28
N ALA A 201 30.59 -20.72 -5.36
CA ALA A 201 31.87 -20.13 -4.98
C ALA A 201 32.85 -21.16 -4.39
N LEU A 202 32.40 -22.14 -3.60
CA LEU A 202 33.27 -23.16 -3.02
C LEU A 202 33.65 -24.29 -3.99
N PHE A 203 32.73 -24.68 -4.88
CA PHE A 203 32.87 -25.91 -5.68
C PHE A 203 33.15 -25.68 -7.17
N MET A 204 32.80 -24.52 -7.71
CA MET A 204 32.86 -24.22 -9.16
C MET A 204 33.81 -23.05 -9.48
N ALA A 205 34.38 -22.41 -8.46
CA ALA A 205 35.36 -21.37 -8.69
C ALA A 205 36.67 -21.98 -9.17
N ASP A 206 36.98 -21.75 -10.45
CA ASP A 206 38.29 -22.01 -11.01
C ASP A 206 39.35 -21.28 -10.16
N GLN A 207 40.39 -21.98 -9.71
CA GLN A 207 41.37 -21.43 -8.75
C GLN A 207 42.14 -20.22 -9.31
N ASP A 208 42.08 -20.00 -10.62
CA ASP A 208 42.65 -18.84 -11.33
C ASP A 208 41.71 -17.60 -11.42
N ALA A 209 40.54 -17.62 -10.75
CA ALA A 209 39.55 -16.54 -10.77
C ALA A 209 39.70 -15.57 -9.58
N ALA A 210 40.80 -14.82 -9.55
CA ALA A 210 41.13 -13.89 -8.45
C ALA A 210 40.31 -12.58 -8.37
N SER A 211 39.27 -12.35 -9.18
CA SER A 211 38.52 -11.08 -9.11
C SER A 211 37.06 -11.12 -9.57
N LEU A 212 36.22 -10.36 -8.86
CA LEU A 212 34.82 -10.04 -9.17
C LEU A 212 34.65 -9.30 -10.53
N MET A 213 35.75 -8.82 -11.12
CA MET A 213 35.79 -8.07 -12.39
C MET A 213 36.28 -8.89 -13.59
N ARG A 214 36.57 -10.20 -13.41
CA ARG A 214 36.91 -11.08 -14.55
C ARG A 214 35.62 -11.70 -15.09
N ASN A 215 35.38 -11.56 -16.41
CA ASN A 215 34.15 -11.98 -17.10
C ASN A 215 33.90 -13.51 -17.01
N SER A 216 33.31 -13.92 -15.90
CA SER A 216 32.72 -15.25 -15.69
C SER A 216 31.24 -15.17 -15.99
N ALA A 217 30.75 -15.94 -16.96
CA ALA A 217 29.34 -15.95 -17.34
C ALA A 217 28.43 -16.26 -16.13
N LEU A 218 28.85 -17.19 -15.27
CA LEU A 218 28.12 -17.59 -14.07
C LEU A 218 28.11 -16.48 -13.01
N ALA A 219 29.22 -15.77 -12.79
CA ALA A 219 29.26 -14.62 -11.88
C ALA A 219 28.36 -13.48 -12.37
N ASN A 220 28.38 -13.20 -13.68
CA ASN A 220 27.56 -12.15 -14.29
C ASN A 220 26.06 -12.48 -14.21
N VAL A 221 25.68 -13.77 -14.36
CA VAL A 221 24.30 -14.22 -14.15
C VAL A 221 23.87 -14.01 -12.69
N TYR A 222 24.69 -14.39 -11.71
CA TYR A 222 24.38 -14.15 -10.29
C TYR A 222 24.22 -12.66 -9.98
N LEU A 223 25.08 -11.81 -10.54
CA LEU A 223 25.03 -10.36 -10.33
C LEU A 223 23.80 -9.74 -11.00
N ALA A 224 23.46 -10.16 -12.22
CA ALA A 224 22.26 -9.73 -12.93
C ALA A 224 20.98 -10.15 -12.19
N LEU A 225 20.90 -11.41 -11.74
CA LEU A 225 19.77 -11.89 -10.94
C LEU A 225 19.65 -11.08 -9.63
N ALA A 226 20.76 -10.82 -8.94
CA ALA A 226 20.74 -10.01 -7.72
C ALA A 226 20.24 -8.57 -7.98
N ASN A 227 20.64 -7.95 -9.10
CA ASN A 227 20.16 -6.61 -9.50
C ASN A 227 18.63 -6.61 -9.73
N PHE A 228 18.13 -7.54 -10.54
CA PHE A 228 16.68 -7.66 -10.77
C PHE A 228 15.91 -7.95 -9.47
N MET A 229 16.47 -8.78 -8.59
CA MET A 229 15.85 -9.08 -7.30
C MET A 229 15.86 -7.87 -6.36
N ALA A 230 16.90 -7.04 -6.35
CA ALA A 230 16.93 -5.81 -5.56
C ALA A 230 15.79 -4.85 -5.98
N LEU A 231 15.55 -4.71 -7.29
CA LEU A 231 14.43 -3.95 -7.83
C LEU A 231 13.08 -4.58 -7.44
N LEU A 232 12.85 -5.84 -7.82
CA LEU A 232 11.58 -6.52 -7.62
C LEU A 232 11.20 -6.63 -6.14
N MET A 233 12.19 -6.88 -5.27
CA MET A 233 11.93 -6.99 -3.83
C MET A 233 11.53 -5.67 -3.20
N THR A 234 12.18 -4.58 -3.59
CA THR A 234 11.83 -3.25 -3.11
C THR A 234 10.44 -2.84 -3.59
N VAL A 235 10.13 -3.09 -4.86
CA VAL A 235 8.79 -2.82 -5.42
C VAL A 235 7.73 -3.69 -4.73
N ALA A 236 8.00 -4.97 -4.50
CA ALA A 236 7.08 -5.86 -3.79
C ALA A 236 6.84 -5.43 -2.34
N PHE A 237 7.90 -5.00 -1.63
CA PHE A 237 7.76 -4.44 -0.29
C PHE A 237 6.99 -3.11 -0.30
N LEU A 238 7.23 -2.24 -1.29
CA LEU A 238 6.47 -1.00 -1.47
C LEU A 238 4.97 -1.29 -1.65
N MET A 239 4.62 -2.28 -2.48
CA MET A 239 3.22 -2.68 -2.67
C MET A 239 2.59 -3.17 -1.35
N LEU A 240 3.32 -3.93 -0.53
CA LEU A 240 2.86 -4.34 0.80
C LEU A 240 2.64 -3.14 1.74
N ALA A 241 3.59 -2.20 1.75
CA ALA A 241 3.50 -0.98 2.56
C ALA A 241 2.31 -0.11 2.15
N THR A 242 2.14 0.16 0.86
CA THR A 242 1.04 0.94 0.30
C THR A 242 -0.30 0.29 0.61
N ARG A 243 -0.43 -1.03 0.48
CA ARG A 243 -1.67 -1.73 0.80
C ARG A 243 -2.02 -1.68 2.29
N LYS A 244 -1.02 -1.83 3.17
CA LYS A 244 -1.22 -1.66 4.61
C LYS A 244 -1.68 -0.24 4.94
N LEU A 245 -1.09 0.75 4.28
CA LEU A 245 -1.51 2.15 4.41
C LEU A 245 -2.95 2.37 3.91
N GLN A 246 -3.32 1.85 2.73
CA GLN A 246 -4.69 1.93 2.22
C GLN A 246 -5.69 1.37 3.23
N LYS A 247 -5.43 0.20 3.79
CA LYS A 247 -6.29 -0.40 4.82
C LYS A 247 -6.38 0.48 6.08
N ILE A 248 -5.28 1.09 6.52
CA ILE A 248 -5.28 2.03 7.65
C ILE A 248 -6.11 3.27 7.33
N LEU A 249 -5.99 3.82 6.12
CA LEU A 249 -6.74 4.99 5.68
C LEU A 249 -8.23 4.70 5.53
N GLU A 250 -8.59 3.55 4.95
CA GLU A 250 -9.97 3.06 4.88
C GLU A 250 -10.57 2.92 6.29
N GLN A 251 -9.84 2.29 7.21
CA GLN A 251 -10.24 2.17 8.62
C GLN A 251 -10.35 3.54 9.30
N ARG A 252 -9.64 4.56 8.81
CA ARG A 252 -9.67 5.94 9.29
C ARG A 252 -10.66 6.84 8.57
N SER A 253 -11.42 6.35 7.59
CA SER A 253 -12.49 7.14 6.99
C SER A 253 -13.65 7.32 7.99
N THR A 254 -14.19 8.53 8.08
CA THR A 254 -15.45 8.82 8.81
C THR A 254 -16.64 8.94 7.87
N HIS A 255 -16.44 8.80 6.56
CA HIS A 255 -17.47 8.93 5.55
C HIS A 255 -17.70 7.61 4.79
N ASP A 256 -18.93 7.41 4.32
CA ASP A 256 -19.31 6.35 3.40
C ASP A 256 -18.78 6.69 1.99
N PRO A 257 -18.03 5.81 1.31
CA PRO A 257 -17.41 6.12 0.03
C PRO A 257 -18.41 6.30 -1.12
N LEU A 258 -19.62 5.73 -1.03
CA LEU A 258 -20.63 5.85 -2.08
C LEU A 258 -21.42 7.15 -1.98
N THR A 259 -21.91 7.46 -0.78
CA THR A 259 -22.86 8.56 -0.54
C THR A 259 -22.21 9.81 0.04
N ASN A 260 -20.96 9.71 0.50
CA ASN A 260 -20.18 10.77 1.15
C ASN A 260 -20.79 11.34 2.44
N VAL A 261 -21.89 10.79 2.95
CA VAL A 261 -22.37 11.07 4.31
C VAL A 261 -21.49 10.34 5.33
N LEU A 262 -21.70 10.57 6.62
CA LEU A 262 -20.91 9.86 7.64
C LEU A 262 -21.12 8.35 7.53
N ASN A 263 -20.09 7.56 7.85
CA ASN A 263 -20.29 6.15 8.13
C ASN A 263 -20.65 5.97 9.63
N ARG A 264 -21.00 4.75 10.04
CA ARG A 264 -21.32 4.43 11.45
C ARG A 264 -20.28 4.96 12.46
N ARG A 265 -18.99 4.97 12.09
CA ARG A 265 -17.90 5.50 12.93
C ARG A 265 -17.93 7.02 13.03
N GLY A 266 -18.10 7.71 11.91
CA GLY A 266 -18.27 9.17 11.87
C GLY A 266 -19.50 9.63 12.66
N PHE A 267 -20.59 8.85 12.60
CA PHE A 267 -21.79 9.09 13.39
C PHE A 267 -21.54 8.99 14.89
N LEU A 268 -20.89 7.92 15.36
CA LEU A 268 -20.54 7.74 16.78
C LEU A 268 -19.65 8.90 17.30
N GLN A 269 -18.67 9.33 16.51
CA GLN A 269 -17.83 10.49 16.86
C GLN A 269 -18.68 11.77 17.01
N SER A 270 -19.65 11.96 16.12
CA SER A 270 -20.54 13.13 16.14
C SER A 270 -21.48 13.09 17.35
N PHE A 271 -22.05 11.93 17.67
CA PHE A 271 -22.84 11.72 18.88
C PHE A 271 -22.07 12.07 20.15
N ASN A 272 -20.83 11.59 20.27
CA ASN A 272 -19.99 11.88 21.43
C ASN A 272 -19.69 13.38 21.59
N ARG A 273 -19.53 14.12 20.48
CA ARG A 273 -19.38 15.60 20.50
C ARG A 273 -20.66 16.29 20.99
N VAL A 274 -21.82 15.86 20.49
CA VAL A 274 -23.12 16.41 20.89
C VAL A 274 -23.37 16.14 22.38
N ARG A 275 -23.15 14.90 22.83
CA ARG A 275 -23.27 14.52 24.24
C ARG A 275 -22.35 15.34 25.16
N ALA A 276 -21.10 15.56 24.77
CA ALA A 276 -20.17 16.39 25.54
C ALA A 276 -20.62 17.86 25.63
N ARG A 277 -21.29 18.38 24.59
CA ARG A 277 -21.89 19.72 24.61
C ARG A 277 -23.11 19.78 25.54
N GLN A 278 -23.97 18.77 25.50
CA GLN A 278 -25.19 18.70 26.32
C GLN A 278 -24.93 18.58 27.82
N GLN A 279 -23.76 18.06 28.23
CA GLN A 279 -23.35 18.11 29.65
C GLN A 279 -23.30 19.53 30.23
N ARG A 280 -23.23 20.57 29.38
CA ARG A 280 -23.16 21.98 29.78
C ARG A 280 -24.48 22.72 29.59
N VAL A 281 -25.35 22.23 28.70
CA VAL A 281 -26.62 22.87 28.33
C VAL A 281 -27.64 21.76 28.12
N ASP A 282 -28.69 21.74 28.92
CA ASP A 282 -29.78 20.79 28.75
C ASP A 282 -30.57 21.13 27.49
N SER A 283 -30.44 20.30 26.45
CA SER A 283 -31.09 20.51 25.16
C SER A 283 -31.61 19.20 24.59
N PRO A 284 -32.75 19.21 23.86
CA PRO A 284 -33.35 17.99 23.35
C PRO A 284 -32.48 17.38 22.24
N LEU A 285 -32.34 16.06 22.24
CA LEU A 285 -31.69 15.28 21.18
C LEU A 285 -32.69 14.31 20.59
N SER A 286 -32.80 14.28 19.26
CA SER A 286 -33.56 13.25 18.57
C SER A 286 -32.68 12.50 17.58
N LEU A 287 -33.06 11.26 17.27
CA LEU A 287 -32.42 10.39 16.30
C LEU A 287 -33.48 9.80 15.37
N MET A 288 -33.16 9.71 14.09
CA MET A 288 -33.96 8.99 13.10
C MET A 288 -33.16 7.80 12.56
N ALA A 289 -33.77 6.62 12.55
CA ALA A 289 -33.33 5.46 11.78
C ALA A 289 -34.18 5.37 10.52
N ILE A 290 -33.55 5.30 9.35
CA ILE A 290 -34.20 5.37 8.04
C ILE A 290 -33.76 4.17 7.22
N ASP A 291 -34.71 3.52 6.55
CA ASP A 291 -34.41 2.38 5.68
C ASP A 291 -35.23 2.48 4.38
N LEU A 292 -34.59 2.16 3.25
CA LEU A 292 -35.25 2.19 1.94
C LEU A 292 -36.14 0.96 1.79
N ASP A 293 -37.41 1.21 1.50
CA ASP A 293 -38.39 0.16 1.33
C ASP A 293 -38.10 -0.66 0.06
N LEU A 294 -38.04 -1.98 0.20
CA LEU A 294 -37.90 -2.93 -0.90
C LEU A 294 -36.64 -2.70 -1.77
N PHE A 295 -35.56 -2.17 -1.19
CA PHE A 295 -34.32 -1.88 -1.92
C PHE A 295 -33.73 -3.10 -2.65
N LYS A 296 -33.86 -4.30 -2.06
CA LYS A 296 -33.49 -5.55 -2.74
C LYS A 296 -34.22 -5.73 -4.08
N ALA A 297 -35.52 -5.43 -4.15
CA ALA A 297 -36.28 -5.54 -5.41
C ALA A 297 -35.78 -4.54 -6.46
N ILE A 298 -35.36 -3.34 -6.04
CA ILE A 298 -34.72 -2.37 -6.94
C ILE A 298 -33.43 -2.95 -7.54
N ASN A 299 -32.58 -3.54 -6.71
CA ASN A 299 -31.35 -4.19 -7.16
C ASN A 299 -31.61 -5.38 -8.09
N ASP A 300 -32.58 -6.22 -7.75
CA ASP A 300 -32.92 -7.42 -8.51
C ASP A 300 -33.48 -7.05 -9.90
N GLN A 301 -34.23 -5.95 -10.00
CA GLN A 301 -34.86 -5.51 -11.26
C GLN A 301 -33.95 -4.61 -12.12
N HIS A 302 -33.12 -3.75 -11.52
CA HIS A 302 -32.36 -2.72 -12.24
C HIS A 302 -30.84 -2.88 -12.14
N GLY A 303 -30.37 -3.85 -11.38
CA GLY A 303 -28.95 -4.10 -11.12
C GLY A 303 -28.36 -3.20 -10.03
N HIS A 304 -27.28 -3.67 -9.41
CA HIS A 304 -26.59 -2.98 -8.31
C HIS A 304 -26.14 -1.55 -8.66
N ALA A 305 -25.68 -1.31 -9.89
CA ALA A 305 -25.25 0.03 -10.32
C ALA A 305 -26.39 1.05 -10.29
N GLN A 306 -27.64 0.62 -10.51
CA GLN A 306 -28.80 1.50 -10.40
C GLN A 306 -29.22 1.68 -8.94
N GLY A 307 -29.15 0.63 -8.12
CA GLY A 307 -29.35 0.71 -6.67
C GLY A 307 -28.38 1.69 -6.00
N ASP A 308 -27.12 1.68 -6.41
CA ASP A 308 -26.11 2.64 -5.92
C ASP A 308 -26.50 4.09 -6.20
N LYS A 309 -27.05 4.38 -7.40
CA LYS A 309 -27.56 5.72 -7.73
C LYS A 309 -28.77 6.10 -6.87
N VAL A 310 -29.66 5.14 -6.56
CA VAL A 310 -30.79 5.37 -5.64
C VAL A 310 -30.29 5.75 -4.25
N LEU A 311 -29.28 5.04 -3.74
CA LEU A 311 -28.68 5.35 -2.44
C LEU A 311 -28.06 6.76 -2.41
N VAL A 312 -27.36 7.16 -3.48
CA VAL A 312 -26.81 8.52 -3.63
C VAL A 312 -27.93 9.57 -3.66
N HIS A 313 -29.01 9.31 -4.39
CA HIS A 313 -30.17 10.21 -4.45
C HIS A 313 -30.84 10.37 -3.08
N VAL A 314 -31.09 9.27 -2.37
CA VAL A 314 -31.68 9.30 -1.03
C VAL A 314 -30.79 10.06 -0.05
N ALA A 315 -29.48 9.80 -0.05
CA ALA A 315 -28.53 10.53 0.77
C ALA A 315 -28.56 12.04 0.47
N ALA A 316 -28.64 12.43 -0.79
CA ALA A 316 -28.73 13.83 -1.21
C ALA A 316 -30.04 14.49 -0.73
N VAL A 317 -31.17 13.79 -0.79
CA VAL A 317 -32.45 14.30 -0.28
C VAL A 317 -32.40 14.47 1.24
N ILE A 318 -31.89 13.50 1.98
CA ILE A 318 -31.72 13.62 3.45
C ILE A 318 -30.82 14.80 3.79
N MET A 319 -29.67 14.93 3.12
CA MET A 319 -28.72 16.04 3.33
C MET A 319 -29.30 17.42 3.02
N ARG A 320 -30.09 17.57 1.95
CA ARG A 320 -30.78 18.83 1.63
C ARG A 320 -31.83 19.21 2.65
N THR A 321 -32.37 18.21 3.34
CA THR A 321 -33.42 18.39 4.34
C THR A 321 -32.83 18.65 5.73
N ALA A 322 -31.65 18.10 6.02
CA ALA A 322 -30.91 18.28 7.26
C ALA A 322 -30.33 19.70 7.39
N ARG A 323 -30.22 20.19 8.63
CA ARG A 323 -29.51 21.44 8.95
C ARG A 323 -28.01 21.18 9.03
N GLN A 324 -27.21 22.25 9.00
CA GLN A 324 -25.75 22.14 9.17
C GLN A 324 -25.33 21.56 10.54
N SER A 325 -26.19 21.70 11.56
CA SER A 325 -26.00 21.12 12.89
C SER A 325 -26.30 19.62 12.97
N ASP A 326 -26.99 19.07 11.97
CA ASP A 326 -27.49 17.70 11.97
C ASP A 326 -26.45 16.77 11.34
N TYR A 327 -26.41 15.53 11.79
CA TYR A 327 -25.43 14.54 11.31
C TYR A 327 -26.12 13.41 10.60
N VAL A 328 -25.92 13.32 9.28
CA VAL A 328 -26.44 12.24 8.44
C VAL A 328 -25.38 11.17 8.27
N ALA A 329 -25.77 9.90 8.43
CA ALA A 329 -24.90 8.76 8.24
C ALA A 329 -25.58 7.62 7.49
N ARG A 330 -24.76 6.81 6.81
CA ARG A 330 -25.15 5.50 6.27
C ARG A 330 -24.49 4.41 7.11
N PHE A 331 -25.28 3.51 7.66
CA PHE A 331 -24.79 2.46 8.56
C PHE A 331 -24.35 1.21 7.79
N GLY A 332 -24.93 0.97 6.62
CA GLY A 332 -24.60 -0.11 5.69
C GLY A 332 -25.81 -0.46 4.83
N GLY A 333 -25.61 -1.09 3.67
CA GLY A 333 -26.73 -1.48 2.79
C GLY A 333 -27.65 -0.31 2.45
N GLU A 334 -28.93 -0.44 2.78
CA GLU A 334 -29.98 0.58 2.62
C GLU A 334 -30.30 1.39 3.90
N GLU A 335 -29.50 1.29 4.95
CA GLU A 335 -29.79 1.89 6.25
C GLU A 335 -29.08 3.24 6.45
N PHE A 336 -29.84 4.25 6.82
CA PHE A 336 -29.38 5.59 7.16
C PHE A 336 -29.78 5.96 8.58
N ALA A 337 -28.99 6.83 9.21
CA ALA A 337 -29.29 7.42 10.50
C ALA A 337 -29.08 8.94 10.46
N VAL A 338 -29.92 9.68 11.19
CA VAL A 338 -29.80 11.14 11.32
C VAL A 338 -29.83 11.51 12.79
N LEU A 339 -28.79 12.20 13.25
CA LEU A 339 -28.72 12.78 14.59
C LEU A 339 -29.15 14.24 14.52
N LEU A 340 -30.10 14.62 15.37
CA LEU A 340 -30.73 15.94 15.40
C LEU A 340 -30.49 16.61 16.76
N PRO A 341 -29.36 17.31 16.94
CA PRO A 341 -29.13 18.11 18.14
C PRO A 341 -30.16 19.24 18.26
N ASP A 342 -30.42 19.66 19.50
CA ASP A 342 -31.32 20.76 19.81
C ASP A 342 -32.73 20.61 19.16
N THR A 343 -33.20 19.36 19.03
CA THR A 343 -34.42 19.01 18.30
C THR A 343 -35.32 18.08 19.13
N THR A 344 -36.56 18.52 19.33
CA THR A 344 -37.61 17.75 20.02
C THR A 344 -38.23 16.70 19.09
N LEU A 345 -38.88 15.68 19.68
CA LEU A 345 -39.57 14.62 18.94
C LEU A 345 -40.57 15.14 17.88
N PRO A 346 -41.45 16.13 18.17
CA PRO A 346 -42.38 16.65 17.16
C PRO A 346 -41.68 17.30 15.97
N HIS A 347 -40.58 18.04 16.20
CA HIS A 347 -39.81 18.64 15.12
C HIS A 347 -39.06 17.57 14.30
N ALA A 348 -38.54 16.53 14.94
CA ALA A 348 -37.95 15.39 14.24
C ALA A 348 -38.99 14.68 13.35
N GLN A 349 -40.23 14.54 13.81
CA GLN A 349 -41.33 13.97 13.02
C GLN A 349 -41.69 14.82 11.80
N GLN A 350 -41.75 16.15 11.94
CA GLN A 350 -41.94 17.05 10.79
C GLN A 350 -40.80 16.91 9.77
N LEU A 351 -39.57 16.76 10.23
CA LEU A 351 -38.41 16.54 9.37
C LEU A 351 -38.53 15.22 8.60
N ALA A 352 -38.91 14.14 9.28
CA ALA A 352 -39.14 12.83 8.67
C ALA A 352 -40.22 12.89 7.57
N GLN A 353 -41.36 13.54 7.85
CA GLN A 353 -42.42 13.74 6.87
C GLN A 353 -41.93 14.51 5.63
N ARG A 354 -41.09 15.53 5.84
CA ARG A 354 -40.49 16.30 4.75
C ARG A 354 -39.54 15.46 3.88
N ILE A 355 -38.72 14.60 4.49
CA ILE A 355 -37.87 13.64 3.74
C ILE A 355 -38.74 12.74 2.88
N GLN A 356 -39.82 12.18 3.43
CA GLN A 356 -40.74 11.29 2.70
C GLN A 356 -41.49 12.01 1.57
N ALA A 357 -41.91 13.26 1.77
CA ALA A 357 -42.54 14.06 0.73
C ALA A 357 -41.56 14.34 -0.42
N LEU A 358 -40.35 14.80 -0.10
CA LEU A 358 -39.33 15.09 -1.11
C LEU A 358 -38.91 13.86 -1.90
N LEU A 359 -38.81 12.67 -1.28
CA LEU A 359 -38.51 11.43 -2.02
C LEU A 359 -39.64 11.03 -2.98
N ARG A 360 -40.90 11.28 -2.61
CA ARG A 360 -42.05 11.04 -3.47
C ARG A 360 -42.11 12.00 -4.66
N GLU A 361 -41.79 13.26 -4.43
CA GLU A 361 -41.84 14.33 -5.44
C GLU A 361 -40.60 14.34 -6.35
N SER A 362 -39.42 13.99 -5.83
CA SER A 362 -38.15 14.03 -6.55
C SER A 362 -37.91 12.77 -7.39
N GLN A 363 -38.82 12.47 -8.30
CA GLN A 363 -38.56 11.45 -9.33
C GLN A 363 -37.46 11.94 -10.27
N GLN A 364 -36.21 11.60 -9.95
CA GLN A 364 -35.10 11.91 -10.85
C GLN A 364 -35.27 11.10 -12.16
N PRO A 365 -35.14 11.74 -13.33
CA PRO A 365 -35.22 11.03 -14.60
C PRO A 365 -34.23 9.86 -14.66
N GLY A 366 -34.72 8.67 -14.97
CA GLY A 366 -33.91 7.45 -15.07
C GLY A 366 -33.57 6.77 -13.74
N LEU A 367 -34.19 7.17 -12.63
CA LEU A 367 -34.12 6.46 -11.34
C LEU A 367 -35.47 5.80 -11.00
N PRO A 368 -35.47 4.55 -10.52
CA PRO A 368 -36.70 3.90 -10.08
C PRO A 368 -37.27 4.63 -8.85
N PRO A 369 -38.60 4.68 -8.70
CA PRO A 369 -39.22 5.27 -7.53
C PRO A 369 -38.82 4.49 -6.27
N CYS A 370 -38.61 5.20 -5.16
CA CYS A 370 -38.30 4.60 -3.87
C CYS A 370 -39.05 5.32 -2.75
N THR A 371 -39.36 4.59 -1.69
CA THR A 371 -39.90 5.13 -0.44
C THR A 371 -39.01 4.72 0.72
N VAL A 372 -39.19 5.38 1.86
CA VAL A 372 -38.45 5.08 3.08
C VAL A 372 -39.40 4.92 4.25
N SER A 373 -39.08 3.96 5.11
CA SER A 373 -39.65 3.84 6.45
C SER A 373 -38.72 4.52 7.45
N ILE A 374 -39.28 5.22 8.44
CA ILE A 374 -38.50 6.02 9.41
C ILE A 374 -38.93 5.69 10.84
N GLY A 375 -37.98 5.36 11.70
CA GLY A 375 -38.16 5.27 13.14
C GLY A 375 -37.51 6.44 13.86
N ILE A 376 -38.22 7.07 14.80
CA ILE A 376 -37.76 8.29 15.47
C ILE A 376 -37.69 8.06 16.97
N ALA A 377 -36.57 8.38 17.61
CA ALA A 377 -36.43 8.33 19.06
C ALA A 377 -35.86 9.64 19.60
N GLY A 378 -36.47 10.16 20.66
CA GLY A 378 -35.95 11.30 21.43
C GLY A 378 -35.21 10.80 22.64
N GLN A 379 -34.11 11.45 23.01
CA GLN A 379 -33.37 11.18 24.23
C GLN A 379 -34.28 11.31 25.45
N GLN A 380 -34.27 10.31 26.33
CA GLN A 380 -35.15 10.28 27.50
C GLN A 380 -34.47 10.75 28.78
N ALA A 381 -33.15 10.59 28.88
CA ALA A 381 -32.38 10.98 30.05
C ALA A 381 -31.02 11.56 29.65
N PRO A 382 -30.48 12.53 30.42
CA PRO A 382 -29.11 12.97 30.27
C PRO A 382 -28.15 11.79 30.35
N GLY A 383 -27.29 11.64 29.34
CA GLY A 383 -26.29 10.57 29.30
C GLY A 383 -26.76 9.22 28.76
N GLU A 384 -27.99 9.11 28.24
CA GLU A 384 -28.44 7.95 27.46
C GLU A 384 -27.38 7.54 26.41
N SER A 385 -27.10 6.24 26.29
CA SER A 385 -26.11 5.72 25.34
C SER A 385 -26.65 5.78 23.91
N LEU A 386 -25.73 5.89 22.94
CA LEU A 386 -26.11 5.86 21.53
C LEU A 386 -26.82 4.56 21.18
N ASP A 387 -26.36 3.42 21.71
CA ASP A 387 -26.95 2.10 21.43
C ASP A 387 -28.39 2.00 21.93
N SER A 388 -28.70 2.59 23.10
CA SER A 388 -30.07 2.63 23.64
C SER A 388 -30.99 3.50 22.78
N LEU A 389 -30.50 4.69 22.39
CA LEU A 389 -31.25 5.61 21.53
C LEU A 389 -31.51 5.01 20.13
N LEU A 390 -30.49 4.38 19.53
CA LEU A 390 -30.60 3.66 18.26
C LEU A 390 -31.58 2.50 18.37
N SER A 391 -31.47 1.66 19.39
CA SER A 391 -32.36 0.51 19.58
C SER A 391 -33.84 0.92 19.63
N ARG A 392 -34.17 2.05 20.25
CA ARG A 392 -35.54 2.59 20.27
C ARG A 392 -35.97 3.12 18.91
N ALA A 393 -35.08 3.79 18.18
CA ALA A 393 -35.35 4.24 16.82
C ALA A 393 -35.57 3.05 15.87
N ASP A 394 -34.74 2.00 15.97
CA ASP A 394 -34.87 0.77 15.18
C ASP A 394 -36.18 0.02 15.49
N ALA A 395 -36.58 -0.04 16.76
CA ALA A 395 -37.87 -0.62 17.14
C ALA A 395 -39.05 0.17 16.54
N ALA A 396 -38.94 1.50 16.44
CA ALA A 396 -39.92 2.33 15.76
C ALA A 396 -39.90 2.12 14.24
N LEU A 397 -38.71 2.02 13.63
CA LEU A 397 -38.54 1.71 12.21
C LEU A 397 -39.15 0.35 11.85
N TYR A 398 -38.97 -0.64 12.70
CA TYR A 398 -39.59 -1.96 12.55
C TYR A 398 -41.13 -1.85 12.54
N ARG A 399 -41.72 -1.06 13.44
CA ARG A 399 -43.17 -0.79 13.42
C ARG A 399 -43.60 -0.07 12.14
N ALA A 400 -42.83 0.89 11.65
CA ALA A 400 -43.12 1.58 10.39
C ALA A 400 -43.18 0.58 9.21
N LYS A 401 -42.21 -0.33 9.15
CA LYS A 401 -42.19 -1.40 8.14
C LYS A 401 -43.39 -2.36 8.27
N ALA A 402 -43.78 -2.69 9.49
CA ALA A 402 -44.95 -3.55 9.76
C ALA A 402 -46.27 -2.84 9.42
N ASN A 403 -46.37 -1.52 9.61
CA ASN A 403 -47.54 -0.70 9.33
C ASN A 403 -47.71 -0.32 7.85
N GLY A 404 -47.14 -1.12 6.94
CA GLY A 404 -47.30 -0.93 5.50
C GLY A 404 -46.21 -0.11 4.82
N ARG A 405 -45.11 0.22 5.52
CA ARG A 405 -43.95 0.99 5.00
C ARG A 405 -44.30 2.43 4.59
N ASN A 406 -43.33 3.19 4.08
CA ASN A 406 -43.51 4.57 3.64
C ASN A 406 -44.17 5.47 4.72
N CYS A 407 -43.82 5.25 5.98
CA CYS A 407 -44.35 5.99 7.12
C CYS A 407 -43.26 6.26 8.17
N ALA A 408 -43.54 7.20 9.06
CA ALA A 408 -42.65 7.56 10.15
C ALA A 408 -43.32 7.23 11.49
N GLU A 409 -42.64 6.47 12.33
CA GLU A 409 -43.12 6.03 13.65
C GLU A 409 -42.24 6.60 14.75
N VAL A 410 -42.85 7.05 15.84
CA VAL A 410 -42.13 7.54 17.02
C VAL A 410 -41.97 6.40 18.03
N ALA A 411 -40.80 6.31 18.65
CA ALA A 411 -40.54 5.38 19.74
C ALA A 411 -41.45 5.68 20.93
N ALA A 412 -42.12 4.65 21.44
CA ALA A 412 -42.78 4.77 22.73
C ALA A 412 -41.75 5.15 23.80
N PRO A 413 -42.12 5.96 24.81
CA PRO A 413 -41.24 6.18 25.95
C PRO A 413 -40.94 4.81 26.58
N ALA A 414 -39.67 4.55 26.92
CA ALA A 414 -39.30 3.39 27.71
C ALA A 414 -40.22 3.33 28.93
N SER A 415 -41.00 2.26 29.04
CA SER A 415 -41.76 1.96 30.24
C SER A 415 -40.77 1.92 31.40
N LEU A 416 -40.94 2.81 32.37
CA LEU A 416 -40.29 2.68 33.67
C LEU A 416 -40.68 1.30 34.20
N ALA A 417 -39.78 0.33 34.10
CA ALA A 417 -39.88 -0.89 34.89
C ALA A 417 -39.78 -0.43 36.35
N ALA A 418 -40.88 -0.60 37.07
CA ALA A 418 -41.05 -0.23 38.47
C ALA A 418 -40.07 -0.98 39.39
#